data_AF-A0A6V7KU48-F1
#
_entry.id   AF-A0A6V7KU48-F1
#
_cell.length_a   1.000
_cell.length_b   1.000
_cell.length_c   1.000
_cell.angle_alpha   90.00
_cell.angle_beta   90.00
_cell.angle_gamma   90.00
#
_symmetry.space_group_name_H-M   'P 1'
#
loop_
_entity.id
_entity.type
_entity.pdbx_description
1 polymer ?
#
loop_
_entity_poly.entity_id
_entity_poly.type
_entity_poly.pdbx_seq_one_letter_code
_entity_poly.pdbx_strand_id
1 'polypeptide(L)' 'VKDPEVDRHPEKRVRAAFLSFEERMMPVIKEQNPTLRLSQLKQILKKEWMRSPENPLNQRLLNY' A
#
# COMPACT_ATOMS: atom_id res chain seq x y z
N VAL A 1 0.60 13.98 27.57
CA VAL A 1 1.28 12.84 26.95
C VAL A 1 0.26 12.19 26.05
N LYS A 2 0.46 12.19 24.71
CA LYS A 2 -0.45 11.53 23.78
C LYS A 2 0.02 10.10 23.65
N ASP A 3 -0.56 9.21 24.45
CA ASP A 3 -0.40 7.77 24.28
C ASP A 3 -0.71 7.40 22.83
N PRO A 4 0.20 6.74 22.10
CA PRO A 4 -0.17 6.14 20.83
C PRO A 4 -1.08 4.97 21.18
N GLU A 5 -2.39 5.23 21.19
CA GLU A 5 -3.41 4.20 21.20
C GLU A 5 -3.00 3.18 20.15
N VAL A 6 -2.54 2.03 20.63
CA VAL A 6 -2.10 0.91 19.81
C VAL A 6 -3.27 0.58 18.92
N ASP A 7 -3.24 1.03 17.65
CA ASP A 7 -4.35 0.87 16.74
C ASP A 7 -4.53 -0.63 16.48
N ARG A 8 -5.49 -1.19 17.21
CA ARG A 8 -5.88 -2.60 17.20
C ARG A 8 -6.59 -3.00 15.91
N HIS A 9 -6.81 -2.06 14.98
CA HIS A 9 -7.48 -2.34 13.72
C HIS A 9 -6.45 -2.58 12.61
N PRO A 10 -6.11 -3.85 12.30
CA PRO A 10 -5.25 -4.15 11.15
C PRO A 10 -5.79 -3.53 9.86
N GLU A 11 -7.11 -3.45 9.69
CA GLU A 11 -7.76 -2.81 8.55
C GLU A 11 -7.46 -1.30 8.42
N LYS A 12 -7.42 -0.56 9.54
CA LYS A 12 -7.06 0.88 9.52
C LYS A 12 -5.59 1.08 9.17
N ARG A 13 -4.71 0.22 9.69
CA ARG A 13 -3.28 0.25 9.36
C ARG A 13 -3.02 -0.07 7.89
N VAL A 14 -3.71 -1.08 7.34
CA VAL A 14 -3.64 -1.44 5.92
C VAL A 14 -4.09 -0.25 5.06
N ARG A 15 -5.18 0.42 5.44
CA ARG A 15 -5.70 1.57 4.69
C ARG A 15 -4.74 2.76 4.70
N ALA A 16 -4.20 3.12 5.87
CA ALA A 16 -3.26 4.22 6.00
C ALA A 16 -1.94 3.96 5.25
N ALA A 17 -1.44 2.73 5.34
CA ALA A 17 -0.23 2.32 4.63
C ALA A 17 -0.46 2.26 3.11
N PHE A 18 -1.63 1.78 2.66
CA PHE A 18 -2.01 1.80 1.24
C PHE A 18 -2.08 3.21 0.68
N LEU A 19 -2.68 4.17 1.40
CA LEU A 19 -2.75 5.57 0.96
C LEU A 19 -1.35 6.19 0.84
N SER A 20 -0.50 5.97 1.84
CA SER A 20 0.89 6.46 1.83
C SER A 20 1.72 5.84 0.70
N PHE A 21 1.41 4.59 0.32
CA PHE A 21 2.01 3.92 -0.83
C PHE A 21 1.47 4.45 -2.15
N GLU A 22 0.16 4.64 -2.26
CA GLU A 22 -0.51 5.20 -3.44
C GLU A 22 0.06 6.57 -3.80
N GLU A 23 0.17 7.50 -2.85
CA GLU A 23 0.70 8.84 -3.13
C GLU A 23 2.16 8.84 -3.64
N ARG A 24 2.99 7.90 -3.16
CA ARG A 24 4.39 7.77 -3.59
C ARG A 24 4.56 7.02 -4.91
N MET A 25 3.80 5.95 -5.12
CA MET A 25 3.95 5.06 -6.28
C MET A 25 3.12 5.48 -7.49
N MET A 26 1.99 6.16 -7.30
CA MET A 26 1.14 6.62 -8.40
C MET A 26 1.89 7.49 -9.43
N PRO A 27 2.70 8.51 -9.07
CA PRO A 27 3.48 9.27 -10.05
C PRO A 27 4.52 8.40 -10.75
N VAL A 28 5.20 7.50 -10.02
CA VAL A 28 6.21 6.58 -10.58
C VAL A 28 5.60 5.62 -11.60
N ILE A 29 4.46 5.00 -11.28
CA ILE A 29 3.77 4.08 -12.20
C ILE A 29 3.25 4.83 -13.43
N LYS A 30 2.78 6.07 -13.26
CA LYS A 30 2.33 6.93 -14.36
C LYS A 30 3.50 7.33 -15.28
N GLU A 31 4.67 7.62 -14.72
CA GLU A 31 5.87 7.95 -15.50
C GLU A 31 6.44 6.72 -16.22
N GLN A 32 6.44 5.56 -15.58
CA GLN A 32 6.86 4.30 -16.20
C GLN A 32 5.88 3.81 -17.27
N ASN A 33 4.58 4.12 -17.12
CA ASN A 33 3.52 3.64 -18.00
C ASN A 33 2.57 4.76 -18.45
N PRO A 34 3.06 5.78 -19.18
CA PRO A 34 2.28 6.96 -19.52
C PRO A 34 1.13 6.68 -20.52
N THR A 35 1.19 5.55 -21.23
CA THR A 35 0.19 5.12 -22.21
C THR A 35 -0.98 4.36 -21.58
N LEU A 36 -0.85 3.94 -20.32
CA LEU A 36 -1.87 3.14 -19.65
C LEU A 36 -2.99 4.00 -19.07
N ARG A 37 -4.21 3.46 -19.11
CA ARG A 37 -5.37 4.11 -18.50
C ARG A 37 -5.30 4.04 -16.97
N LEU A 38 -5.99 4.96 -16.30
CA LEU A 38 -6.05 5.02 -14.84
C LEU A 38 -6.47 3.68 -14.19
N SER A 39 -7.38 2.93 -14.82
CA SER A 39 -7.80 1.61 -14.36
C SER A 39 -6.66 0.58 -14.37
N GLN A 40 -5.81 0.60 -15.41
CA GLN A 40 -4.65 -0.27 -15.53
C GLN A 40 -3.54 0.14 -14.56
N LEU A 41 -3.29 1.45 -14.41
CA LEU A 41 -2.35 1.97 -13.41
C LEU A 41 -2.75 1.55 -11.99
N LYS A 42 -4.04 1.63 -11.65
CA LYS A 42 -4.56 1.13 -10.36
C LYS A 42 -4.39 -0.38 -10.18
N GLN A 43 -4.53 -1.18 -11.24
CA GLN A 43 -4.26 -2.62 -11.18
C GLN A 43 -2.77 -2.90 -10.90
N ILE A 44 -1.86 -2.17 -11.54
CA ILE A 44 -0.42 -2.28 -11.31
C ILE A 44 -0.10 -1.86 -9.86
N LEU A 45 -0.62 -0.71 -9.42
CA LEU A 45 -0.46 -0.22 -8.06
C LEU A 45 -0.92 -1.25 -7.03
N LYS A 46 -2.09 -1.88 -7.24
CA LYS A 46 -2.60 -2.92 -6.33
C LYS A 46 -1.72 -4.17 -6.33
N LYS A 47 -1.14 -4.56 -7.47
CA LYS A 47 -0.18 -5.68 -7.55
C LYS A 47 1.11 -5.37 -6.80
N GLU A 48 1.67 -4.18 -7.01
CA GLU A 48 2.86 -3.71 -6.30
C GLU A 48 2.59 -3.62 -4.79
N TRP A 49 1.42 -3.13 -4.38
CA TRP A 49 1.00 -3.11 -2.98
C TRP A 49 0.90 -4.51 -2.36
N MET A 50 0.35 -5.49 -3.08
CA MET A 50 0.28 -6.87 -2.60
C MET A 50 1.67 -7.49 -2.40
N ARG A 51 2.66 -7.07 -3.20
CA ARG A 51 4.06 -7.50 -3.07
C ARG A 51 4.86 -6.67 -2.07
N SER A 52 4.41 -5.46 -1.75
CA SER A 52 5.16 -4.53 -0.91
C SER A 52 5.33 -5.09 0.50
N PRO A 53 6.52 -4.99 1.10
CA PRO A 53 6.76 -5.31 2.50
C PRO A 53 6.01 -4.36 3.46
N GLU A 54 5.54 -3.21 2.95
CA GLU A 54 4.73 -2.25 3.70
C GLU A 54 3.29 -2.72 3.91
N ASN A 55 2.87 -3.81 3.26
CA ASN A 55 1.56 -4.40 3.47
C ASN A 55 1.55 -5.23 4.78
N PRO A 56 0.81 -4.80 5.82
CA PRO A 56 0.74 -5.52 7.10
C PRO A 56 0.21 -6.96 6.98
N LEU A 57 -0.45 -7.30 5.86
CA LEU A 57 -0.90 -8.66 5.57
C LEU A 57 0.27 -9.61 5.28
N ASN A 58 1.37 -9.11 4.71
CA ASN A 58 2.57 -9.91 4.42
C ASN A 58 3.39 -10.21 5.68
N GLN A 59 3.27 -9.38 6.73
CA GLN A 59 3.96 -9.61 8.01
C GLN A 59 3.46 -10.85 8.77
N ARG A 60 2.24 -11.35 8.52
CA ARG A 60 1.74 -12.57 9.19
C ARG A 60 2.37 -13.86 8.67
N LEU A 61 3.00 -13.85 7.50
CA LEU A 61 3.63 -15.04 6.89
C LEU A 61 5.04 -15.33 7.44
N LEU A 62 5.67 -14.38 8.11
CA LEU A 62 7.04 -14.51 8.65
C LEU A 62 7.11 -15.09 10.07
N ASN A 63 5.99 -15.55 10.64
CA ASN A 63 5.91 -15.98 12.02
C ASN A 63 5.72 -17.51 12.19
N TYR A 64 6.20 -18.30 11.22
CA TYR A 64 6.28 -19.77 11.29
C TYR A 64 7.74 -20.21 11.45
#